data_AF-A0A5E3WR27-F1
#
_entry.id   AF-A0A5E3WR27-F1
#
_cell.length_a   1.000
_cell.length_b   1.000
_cell.length_c   1.000
_cell.angle_alpha   90.00
_cell.angle_beta   90.00
_cell.angle_gamma   90.00
#
_symmetry.space_group_name_H-M   'P 1'
#
loop_
_entity.id
_entity.type
_entity.pdbx_description
1 polymer ?
#
loop_
_entity_poly.entity_id
_entity_poly.type
_entity_poly.pdbx_seq_one_letter_code
_entity_poly.pdbx_strand_id
1 'polypeptide(L)'
;MVDPEYQKWRIVNLDRCCSELRVGGTKTFLEVIFRDHDWLVLLLARPAFRPEAPRVCLPPLDASRSELGRLDLPPEIIYTIFDHIDAHGDVVALAVTHRLLSVTGWHRLVRIRRARFTLRNWAGDHIIMVGELSESLPEGMALKKVKEVVWDPEHNFFGALRAEGHPAGSKPNSQSPTLNESDDSDYESEVGDCVEFEDSGERSFFWYTDGRYPQIFGYRAEERDWKLYRGKSARSELDNQRANMFYESTAPYYPAASEWALCNSTKKEYVLASTIASIPPWQSGCEARGPFIVQGRDGDLIFDIGALALLLTAWSTDMESLGEPGPWAGDQLAILRVEDIEGEGGKKGWVDVSEKMHERVRQWLTHHQVYLKQNFGL
;
A
#
# COMPACT_ATOMS: atom_id res chain seq x y z
N MET A 1 -7.62 -27.34 27.30
CA MET A 1 -7.46 -26.85 25.93
C MET A 1 -8.19 -25.54 25.83
N VAL A 2 -7.48 -24.48 25.46
CA VAL A 2 -8.12 -23.22 25.08
C VAL A 2 -8.67 -23.47 23.69
N ASP A 3 -9.92 -23.09 23.43
CA ASP A 3 -10.47 -23.23 22.09
C ASP A 3 -9.63 -22.35 21.13
N PRO A 4 -9.05 -22.92 20.06
CA PRO A 4 -8.11 -22.22 19.20
C PRO A 4 -8.73 -21.06 18.43
N GLU A 5 -10.06 -20.93 18.44
CA GLU A 5 -10.76 -19.71 18.01
C GLU A 5 -10.36 -18.49 18.85
N TYR A 6 -9.91 -18.67 20.11
CA TYR A 6 -9.63 -17.60 21.07
C TYR A 6 -8.14 -17.24 21.22
N GLN A 7 -7.26 -17.80 20.39
CA GLN A 7 -5.86 -17.38 20.38
C GLN A 7 -5.67 -16.09 19.58
N LYS A 8 -4.69 -15.28 19.98
CA LYS A 8 -4.31 -14.10 19.20
C LYS A 8 -3.53 -14.54 17.98
N TRP A 9 -3.80 -13.90 16.86
CA TRP A 9 -3.08 -14.13 15.61
C TRP A 9 -2.13 -12.99 15.30
N ARG A 10 -1.02 -13.30 14.65
CA ARG A 10 -0.10 -12.27 14.13
C ARG A 10 0.44 -12.69 12.77
N ILE A 11 0.53 -11.74 11.86
CA ILE A 11 1.28 -11.90 10.63
C ILE A 11 2.74 -11.48 10.86
N VAL A 12 3.66 -12.27 10.33
CA VAL A 12 5.10 -12.07 10.48
C VAL A 12 5.76 -12.14 9.12
N ASN A 13 6.58 -11.13 8.82
CA ASN A 13 7.55 -11.17 7.73
C ASN A 13 8.88 -11.68 8.30
N LEU A 14 9.27 -12.89 7.89
CA LEU A 14 10.42 -13.60 8.44
C LEU A 14 11.76 -13.07 7.94
N ASP A 15 11.80 -12.51 6.73
CA ASP A 15 13.03 -11.97 6.14
C ASP A 15 13.40 -10.63 6.76
N ARG A 16 12.38 -9.84 7.12
CA ARG A 16 12.53 -8.52 7.73
C ARG A 16 12.47 -8.53 9.25
N CYS A 17 12.20 -9.68 9.85
CA CYS A 17 12.00 -9.85 11.29
C CYS A 17 11.00 -8.84 11.86
N CYS A 18 9.85 -8.66 11.21
CA CYS A 18 8.82 -7.71 11.65
C CYS A 18 7.41 -8.31 11.60
N SER A 19 6.49 -7.75 12.40
CA SER A 19 5.08 -8.14 12.43
C SER A 19 4.17 -6.93 12.26
N GLU A 20 2.99 -7.13 11.67
CA GLU A 20 1.98 -6.08 11.57
C GLU A 20 0.98 -6.19 12.73
N LEU A 21 0.78 -5.08 13.45
CA LEU A 21 -0.05 -5.04 14.66
C LEU A 21 -1.56 -5.09 14.37
N ARG A 22 -1.98 -4.83 13.13
CA ARG A 22 -3.41 -4.79 12.73
C ARG A 22 -4.11 -6.13 12.89
N VAL A 23 -3.35 -7.22 12.81
CA VAL A 23 -3.83 -8.59 13.02
C VAL A 23 -3.93 -8.94 14.51
N GLY A 24 -3.40 -8.09 15.39
CA GLY A 24 -3.43 -8.29 16.84
C GLY A 24 -4.74 -7.85 17.53
N GLY A 25 -5.00 -8.44 18.69
CA GLY A 25 -6.16 -8.15 19.53
C GLY A 25 -6.76 -9.42 20.12
N THR A 26 -7.88 -9.32 20.83
CA THR A 26 -8.68 -10.47 21.31
C THR A 26 -9.60 -11.02 20.23
N LYS A 27 -9.26 -10.77 18.96
CA LYS A 27 -10.08 -11.11 17.79
C LYS A 27 -9.83 -12.55 17.42
N THR A 28 -10.88 -13.29 17.11
CA THR A 28 -10.78 -14.67 16.63
C THR A 28 -10.13 -14.72 15.25
N PHE A 29 -9.66 -15.90 14.83
CA PHE A 29 -9.13 -16.09 13.48
C PHE A 29 -10.13 -15.63 12.40
N LEU A 30 -11.40 -15.99 12.56
CA LEU A 30 -12.47 -15.65 11.63
C LEU A 30 -12.68 -14.12 11.58
N GLU A 31 -12.66 -13.46 12.73
CA GLU A 31 -12.70 -12.01 12.81
C GLU A 31 -11.51 -11.29 12.17
N VAL A 32 -10.35 -11.94 12.11
CA VAL A 32 -9.21 -11.43 11.36
C VAL A 32 -9.48 -11.60 9.88
N ILE A 33 -9.79 -12.81 9.41
CA ILE A 33 -9.92 -13.14 7.98
C ILE A 33 -10.97 -12.31 7.23
N PHE A 34 -12.04 -11.83 7.88
CA PHE A 34 -13.09 -11.04 7.22
C PHE A 34 -12.99 -9.52 7.42
N ARG A 35 -11.87 -9.00 7.93
CA ARG A 35 -11.67 -7.56 8.08
C ARG A 35 -10.75 -7.00 7.02
N ASP A 36 -11.21 -5.97 6.30
CA ASP A 36 -10.43 -5.10 5.40
C ASP A 36 -8.90 -5.35 5.38
N HIS A 37 -8.47 -6.14 4.39
CA HIS A 37 -7.07 -6.53 4.20
C HIS A 37 -6.39 -5.77 3.07
N ASP A 38 -6.94 -4.62 2.66
CA ASP A 38 -6.31 -3.76 1.67
C ASP A 38 -4.87 -3.44 2.06
N TRP A 39 -4.59 -3.31 3.36
CA TRP A 39 -3.22 -3.10 3.86
C TRP A 39 -2.26 -4.24 3.51
N LEU A 40 -2.72 -5.50 3.60
CA LEU A 40 -1.89 -6.66 3.29
C LEU A 40 -1.73 -6.81 1.79
N VAL A 41 -2.80 -6.55 1.03
CA VAL A 41 -2.75 -6.48 -0.43
C VAL A 41 -1.70 -5.45 -0.87
N LEU A 42 -1.70 -4.26 -0.28
CA LEU A 42 -0.72 -3.20 -0.55
C LEU A 42 0.72 -3.59 -0.14
N LEU A 43 0.88 -4.36 0.94
CA LEU A 43 2.18 -4.86 1.36
C LEU A 43 2.69 -5.99 0.45
N LEU A 44 1.83 -6.79 -0.16
CA LEU A 44 2.26 -7.90 -1.01
C LEU A 44 2.28 -7.54 -2.50
N ALA A 45 1.55 -6.52 -2.92
CA ALA A 45 1.46 -6.11 -4.31
C ALA A 45 2.71 -5.36 -4.78
N ARG A 46 3.21 -5.72 -5.97
CA ARG A 46 4.20 -4.91 -6.68
C ARG A 46 3.48 -3.85 -7.51
N PRO A 47 3.56 -2.55 -7.15
CA PRO A 47 2.89 -1.50 -7.88
C PRO A 47 3.62 -1.23 -9.19
N ALA A 48 2.87 -0.69 -10.15
CA ALA A 48 3.44 -0.09 -11.33
C ALA A 48 3.81 1.37 -11.06
N PHE A 49 4.85 1.84 -11.74
CA PHE A 49 5.19 3.25 -11.82
C PHE A 49 5.17 3.64 -13.28
N ARG A 50 4.67 4.84 -13.58
CA ARG A 50 4.67 5.34 -14.95
C ARG A 50 6.13 5.41 -15.43
N PRO A 51 6.41 5.02 -16.69
CA PRO A 51 7.75 5.16 -17.25
C PRO A 51 8.05 6.63 -17.58
N GLU A 52 7.02 7.42 -17.86
CA GLU A 52 7.11 8.79 -18.35
C GLU A 52 6.32 9.76 -17.48
N ALA A 53 6.80 11.00 -17.43
CA ALA A 53 6.11 12.09 -16.75
C ALA A 53 4.79 12.41 -17.49
N PRO A 54 3.67 12.57 -16.77
CA PRO A 54 2.40 12.91 -17.41
C PRO A 54 2.44 14.31 -18.02
N ARG A 55 1.54 14.56 -18.98
CA ARG A 55 1.44 15.83 -19.71
C ARG A 55 1.40 17.07 -18.81
N VAL A 56 0.73 16.98 -17.66
CA VAL A 56 0.66 18.06 -16.66
C VAL A 56 2.04 18.50 -16.14
N CYS A 57 3.02 17.59 -16.14
CA CYS A 57 4.41 17.84 -15.73
C CYS A 57 5.31 18.27 -16.89
N LEU A 58 4.85 18.19 -18.14
CA LEU A 58 5.66 18.56 -19.29
C LEU A 58 5.68 20.09 -19.46
N PRO A 59 6.83 20.67 -19.81
CA PRO A 59 6.88 22.08 -20.15
C PRO A 59 6.12 22.34 -21.47
N PRO A 60 5.52 23.53 -21.63
CA PRO A 60 5.02 24.02 -22.90
C PRO A 60 6.10 23.93 -23.99
N LEU A 61 5.69 23.73 -25.24
CA LEU A 61 6.62 23.61 -26.38
C LEU A 61 7.47 24.88 -26.60
N ASP A 62 6.97 26.03 -26.17
CA ASP A 62 7.58 27.35 -26.26
C ASP A 62 8.36 27.75 -25.00
N ALA A 63 8.41 26.91 -23.97
CA ALA A 63 9.09 27.22 -22.73
C ALA A 63 10.60 27.41 -22.96
N SER A 64 11.09 28.61 -22.67
CA SER A 64 12.51 28.94 -22.79
C SER A 64 13.23 28.75 -21.46
N ARG A 65 14.46 28.21 -21.51
CA ARG A 65 15.33 28.11 -20.32
C ARG A 65 15.62 29.45 -19.66
N SER A 66 15.59 30.54 -20.42
CA SER A 66 15.76 31.88 -19.88
C SER A 66 14.67 32.27 -18.86
N GLU A 67 13.50 31.61 -18.89
CA GLU A 67 12.41 31.79 -17.93
C GLU A 67 12.78 31.30 -16.52
N LEU A 68 13.78 30.43 -16.40
CA LEU A 68 14.33 29.98 -15.10
C LEU A 68 15.08 31.08 -14.35
N GLY A 69 15.40 32.20 -15.01
CA GLY A 69 16.12 33.32 -14.43
C GLY A 69 17.48 32.88 -13.87
N ARG A 70 17.65 32.98 -12.54
CA ARG A 70 18.91 32.56 -11.87
C ARG A 70 19.14 31.05 -11.87
N LEU A 71 18.10 30.27 -12.17
CA LEU A 71 18.18 28.81 -12.31
C LEU A 71 18.41 28.36 -13.77
N ASP A 72 18.78 29.26 -14.70
CA ASP A 72 19.24 28.87 -16.03
C ASP A 72 20.64 28.23 -15.99
N LEU A 73 20.71 27.09 -15.30
CA LEU A 73 21.88 26.26 -15.10
C LEU A 73 21.85 25.09 -16.07
N PRO A 74 22.99 24.58 -16.54
CA PRO A 74 23.03 23.39 -17.39
C PRO A 74 22.18 22.23 -16.81
N PRO A 75 21.47 21.43 -17.64
CA PRO A 75 20.57 20.39 -17.14
C PRO A 75 21.25 19.45 -16.13
N GLU A 76 22.53 19.14 -16.33
CA GLU A 76 23.33 18.26 -15.47
C GLU A 76 23.41 18.80 -14.03
N ILE A 77 23.51 20.13 -13.88
CA ILE A 77 23.52 20.78 -12.57
C ILE A 77 22.13 20.70 -11.92
N ILE A 78 21.06 20.87 -12.71
CA ILE A 78 19.68 20.70 -12.22
C ILE A 78 19.45 19.26 -11.75
N TYR A 79 19.86 18.26 -12.52
CA TYR A 79 19.82 16.85 -12.12
C TYR A 79 20.60 16.61 -10.83
N THR A 80 21.80 17.18 -10.73
CA THR A 80 22.63 17.07 -9.52
C THR A 80 21.93 17.67 -8.31
N ILE A 81 21.29 18.84 -8.44
CA ILE A 81 20.54 19.46 -7.34
C ILE A 81 19.43 18.53 -6.87
N PHE A 82 18.56 18.04 -7.77
CA PHE A 82 17.48 17.13 -7.41
C PHE A 82 17.99 15.83 -6.78
N ASP A 83 19.10 15.30 -7.27
CA ASP A 83 19.71 14.07 -6.76
C ASP A 83 20.16 14.16 -5.29
N HIS A 84 20.42 15.37 -4.78
CA HIS A 84 20.77 15.63 -3.38
C HIS A 84 19.57 15.94 -2.47
N ILE A 85 18.35 15.99 -3.01
CA ILE A 85 17.14 16.26 -2.21
C ILE A 85 16.45 14.93 -1.89
N ASP A 86 16.49 14.51 -0.62
CA ASP A 86 15.88 13.25 -0.16
C ASP A 86 14.44 13.42 0.38
N ALA A 87 14.10 14.64 0.81
CA ALA A 87 12.77 14.97 1.32
C ALA A 87 11.78 15.15 0.16
N HIS A 88 10.62 14.49 0.23
CA HIS A 88 9.62 14.54 -0.85
C HIS A 88 9.05 15.95 -1.01
N GLY A 89 8.78 16.62 0.12
CA GLY A 89 8.24 17.99 0.14
C GLY A 89 9.17 18.96 -0.59
N ASP A 90 10.48 18.88 -0.36
CA ASP A 90 11.46 19.75 -0.99
C ASP A 90 11.58 19.48 -2.50
N VAL A 91 11.51 18.21 -2.93
CA VAL A 91 11.47 17.87 -4.36
C VAL A 91 10.22 18.46 -5.01
N VAL A 92 9.05 18.28 -4.40
CA VAL A 92 7.78 18.83 -4.91
C VAL A 92 7.87 20.36 -4.98
N ALA A 93 8.27 21.01 -3.88
CA ALA A 93 8.36 22.45 -3.78
C ALA A 93 9.26 23.04 -4.88
N LEU A 94 10.45 22.46 -5.09
CA LEU A 94 11.35 22.91 -6.16
C LEU A 94 10.76 22.63 -7.55
N ALA A 95 10.21 21.44 -7.77
CA ALA A 95 9.70 21.01 -9.06
C ALA A 95 8.51 21.83 -9.56
N VAL A 96 7.67 22.34 -8.65
CA VAL A 96 6.48 23.13 -9.00
C VAL A 96 6.78 24.61 -9.19
N THR A 97 7.97 25.09 -8.82
CA THR A 97 8.36 26.50 -9.04
C THR A 97 8.43 26.86 -10.52
N HIS A 98 8.73 25.90 -11.40
CA HIS A 98 8.78 26.11 -12.84
C HIS A 98 8.55 24.82 -13.63
N ARG A 99 7.81 24.88 -14.75
CA ARG A 99 7.44 23.69 -15.55
C ARG A 99 8.65 22.97 -16.16
N LEU A 100 9.72 23.70 -16.49
CA LEU A 100 11.00 23.11 -16.93
C LEU A 100 11.69 22.27 -15.84
N LEU A 101 11.41 22.51 -14.56
CA LEU A 101 11.96 21.72 -13.44
C LEU A 101 11.08 20.51 -13.10
N SER A 102 9.80 20.54 -13.50
CA SER A 102 8.81 19.54 -13.13
C SER A 102 9.19 18.14 -13.62
N VAL A 103 9.68 17.98 -14.85
CA VAL A 103 10.07 16.66 -15.38
C VAL A 103 11.22 16.04 -14.57
N THR A 104 12.26 16.82 -14.27
CA THR A 104 13.39 16.34 -13.46
C THR A 104 12.97 16.01 -12.03
N GLY A 105 12.20 16.89 -11.41
CA GLY A 105 11.64 16.64 -10.08
C GLY A 105 10.74 15.41 -10.05
N TRP A 106 9.99 15.16 -11.11
CA TRP A 106 9.08 14.01 -11.22
C TRP A 106 9.87 12.71 -11.21
N HIS A 107 10.94 12.61 -12.02
CA HIS A 107 11.81 11.44 -12.04
C HIS A 107 12.48 11.20 -10.68
N ARG A 108 12.99 12.26 -10.04
CA ARG A 108 13.58 12.16 -8.70
C ARG A 108 12.56 11.65 -7.69
N LEU A 109 11.36 12.23 -7.65
CA LEU A 109 10.30 11.85 -6.72
C LEU A 109 9.85 10.40 -6.93
N VAL A 110 9.68 9.95 -8.18
CA VAL A 110 9.42 8.54 -8.51
C VAL A 110 10.55 7.64 -8.01
N ARG A 111 11.82 8.03 -8.19
CA ARG A 111 12.98 7.25 -7.70
C ARG A 111 12.96 7.11 -6.17
N ILE A 112 12.71 8.20 -5.45
CA ILE A 112 12.62 8.16 -3.98
C ILE A 112 11.45 7.27 -3.55
N ARG A 113 10.28 7.40 -4.17
CA ARG A 113 9.10 6.58 -3.87
C ARG A 113 9.34 5.09 -4.13
N ARG A 114 9.96 4.74 -5.27
CA ARG A 114 10.37 3.36 -5.56
C ARG A 114 11.27 2.80 -4.46
N ALA A 115 12.31 3.55 -4.08
CA ALA A 115 13.23 3.12 -3.02
C ALA A 115 12.51 2.91 -1.68
N ARG A 116 11.66 3.86 -1.26
CA ARG A 116 10.86 3.72 -0.03
C ARG A 116 9.89 2.56 -0.10
N PHE A 117 9.26 2.34 -1.25
CA PHE A 117 8.34 1.24 -1.46
C PHE A 117 9.07 -0.10 -1.32
N THR A 118 10.22 -0.29 -1.97
CA THR A 118 11.04 -1.51 -1.83
C THR A 118 11.42 -1.78 -0.37
N LEU A 119 11.74 -0.74 0.40
CA LEU A 119 12.06 -0.85 1.82
C LEU A 119 10.88 -1.19 2.72
N ARG A 120 9.63 -1.13 2.25
CA ARG A 120 8.42 -1.43 3.05
C ARG A 120 7.54 -2.56 2.50
N ASN A 121 7.67 -2.84 1.22
CA ASN A 121 6.96 -3.89 0.50
C ASN A 121 7.39 -5.27 0.99
N TRP A 122 6.45 -6.18 1.22
CA TRP A 122 6.67 -7.57 1.61
C TRP A 122 6.63 -8.53 0.41
N ALA A 123 6.41 -8.02 -0.81
CA ALA A 123 6.38 -8.84 -2.02
C ALA A 123 7.71 -9.59 -2.25
N GLY A 124 7.64 -10.92 -2.18
CA GLY A 124 8.76 -11.83 -2.34
C GLY A 124 9.36 -12.31 -1.03
N ASP A 125 8.89 -11.81 0.11
CA ASP A 125 9.39 -12.21 1.43
C ASP A 125 8.63 -13.44 1.97
N HIS A 126 9.23 -14.15 2.92
CA HIS A 126 8.62 -15.29 3.61
C HIS A 126 7.59 -14.81 4.65
N ILE A 127 6.31 -15.13 4.42
CA ILE A 127 5.18 -14.64 5.23
C ILE A 127 4.49 -15.79 5.95
N ILE A 128 4.30 -15.64 7.27
CA ILE A 128 3.55 -16.59 8.09
C ILE A 128 2.54 -15.86 8.97
N MET A 129 1.34 -16.42 9.09
CA MET A 129 0.36 -15.99 10.08
C MET A 129 0.34 -17.00 11.22
N VAL A 130 0.85 -16.63 12.39
CA VAL A 130 1.04 -17.56 13.52
C VAL A 130 0.07 -17.27 14.65
N GLY A 131 -0.52 -18.33 15.21
CA GLY A 131 -1.31 -18.26 16.44
C GLY A 131 -0.42 -18.20 17.68
N GLU A 132 -0.83 -17.44 18.70
CA GLU A 132 -0.03 -17.21 19.92
C GLU A 132 0.30 -18.49 20.70
N LEU A 133 -0.53 -19.52 20.57
CA LEU A 133 -0.36 -20.80 21.25
C LEU A 133 0.45 -21.82 20.42
N SER A 134 1.04 -21.40 19.29
CA SER A 134 1.79 -22.30 18.42
C SER A 134 3.10 -22.75 19.07
N GLU A 135 3.22 -24.06 19.31
CA GLU A 135 4.42 -24.65 19.93
C GLU A 135 5.51 -25.01 18.91
N SER A 136 5.14 -25.16 17.64
CA SER A 136 6.01 -25.57 16.54
C SER A 136 5.77 -24.71 15.29
N LEU A 137 6.72 -24.72 14.35
CA LEU A 137 6.62 -24.02 13.07
C LEU A 137 6.69 -25.01 11.91
N PRO A 138 6.38 -24.57 10.68
CA PRO A 138 6.63 -25.36 9.49
C PRO A 138 8.07 -25.88 9.45
N GLU A 139 8.25 -27.07 8.88
CA GLU A 139 9.57 -27.69 8.75
C GLU A 139 10.54 -26.77 8.00
N GLY A 140 11.77 -26.65 8.50
CA GLY A 140 12.80 -25.77 7.94
C GLY A 140 12.81 -24.34 8.49
N MET A 141 11.84 -23.94 9.32
CA MET A 141 11.83 -22.61 9.95
C MET A 141 12.51 -22.60 11.32
N ALA A 142 13.30 -21.56 11.55
CA ALA A 142 13.94 -21.34 12.84
C ALA A 142 12.96 -20.70 13.84
N LEU A 143 12.44 -21.52 14.77
CA LEU A 143 11.54 -21.08 15.86
C LEU A 143 12.05 -19.87 16.65
N LYS A 144 13.38 -19.78 16.82
CA LYS A 144 14.02 -18.66 17.51
C LYS A 144 13.71 -17.31 16.83
N LYS A 145 13.79 -17.23 15.50
CA LYS A 145 13.51 -16.00 14.76
C LYS A 145 12.07 -15.54 14.93
N VAL A 146 11.11 -16.47 14.84
CA VAL A 146 9.69 -16.13 15.00
C VAL A 146 9.41 -15.70 16.44
N LYS A 147 9.93 -16.43 17.44
CA LYS A 147 9.73 -16.06 18.85
C LYS A 147 10.31 -14.68 19.18
N GLU A 148 11.47 -14.33 18.61
CA GLU A 148 12.07 -13.00 18.78
C GLU A 148 11.15 -11.91 18.22
N VAL A 149 10.60 -12.08 17.02
CA VAL A 149 9.71 -11.07 16.41
C VAL A 149 8.36 -10.98 17.12
N VAL A 150 7.80 -12.12 17.51
CA VAL A 150 6.43 -12.19 18.02
C VAL A 150 6.40 -11.83 19.51
N TRP A 151 7.40 -12.24 20.31
CA TRP A 151 7.38 -12.06 21.76
C TRP A 151 8.19 -10.90 22.30
N ASP A 152 8.93 -10.20 21.45
CA ASP A 152 9.60 -8.97 21.86
C ASP A 152 8.70 -7.73 21.61
N PRO A 153 8.18 -7.08 22.66
CA PRO A 153 7.38 -5.87 22.51
C PRO A 153 8.16 -4.69 21.86
N GLU A 154 9.49 -4.71 21.91
CA GLU A 154 10.35 -3.68 21.30
C GLU A 154 10.45 -3.83 19.77
N HIS A 155 10.20 -5.02 19.22
CA HIS A 155 10.25 -5.31 17.78
C HIS A 155 8.97 -4.91 17.01
N ASN A 156 8.09 -4.12 17.63
CA ASN A 156 6.96 -3.47 16.96
C ASN A 156 7.44 -2.35 16.03
N PHE A 157 7.98 -2.77 14.89
CA PHE A 157 8.85 -2.06 13.94
C PHE A 157 8.29 -0.74 13.38
N PHE A 158 6.97 -0.52 13.37
CA PHE A 158 6.42 0.76 12.93
C PHE A 158 6.73 1.94 13.88
N GLY A 159 7.14 1.67 15.13
CA GLY A 159 7.60 2.71 16.05
C GLY A 159 9.07 3.13 15.84
N ALA A 160 9.95 2.20 15.48
CA ALA A 160 11.41 2.42 15.49
C ALA A 160 11.91 3.28 14.32
N LEU A 161 11.34 3.14 13.11
CA LEU A 161 11.66 3.99 11.96
C LEU A 161 11.31 5.48 12.17
N ARG A 162 10.54 5.83 13.20
CA ARG A 162 10.31 7.23 13.60
C ARG A 162 11.49 7.85 14.34
N ALA A 163 12.37 7.05 14.93
CA ALA A 163 13.43 7.53 15.81
C ALA A 163 14.72 7.95 15.08
N GLU A 164 14.99 7.42 13.89
CA GLU A 164 16.28 7.63 13.21
C GLU A 164 16.37 8.89 12.33
N GLY A 165 15.31 9.71 12.25
CA GLY A 165 15.23 10.83 11.30
C GLY A 165 15.28 12.25 11.87
N HIS A 166 15.31 12.44 13.19
CA HIS A 166 15.36 13.78 13.78
C HIS A 166 16.54 13.92 14.73
N PRO A 167 17.60 14.67 14.37
CA PRO A 167 18.51 15.18 15.39
C PRO A 167 17.66 15.98 16.38
N ALA A 168 17.85 15.75 17.68
CA ALA A 168 17.19 16.48 18.75
C ALA A 168 17.58 17.97 18.70
N GLY A 169 16.97 18.71 17.78
CA GLY A 169 17.15 20.14 17.57
C GLY A 169 16.15 20.92 18.43
N SER A 170 16.68 21.61 19.43
CA SER A 170 16.16 22.83 20.07
C SER A 170 14.67 23.16 19.86
N LYS A 171 13.90 23.10 20.96
CA LYS A 171 12.55 23.67 21.06
C LYS A 171 12.55 25.14 20.56
N PRO A 172 11.78 25.51 19.53
CA PRO A 172 11.59 26.91 19.20
C PRO A 172 10.66 27.53 20.24
N ASN A 173 11.14 28.59 20.88
CA ASN A 173 10.35 29.45 21.75
C ASN A 173 9.59 30.43 20.84
N SER A 174 8.36 30.09 20.44
CA SER A 174 7.52 30.99 19.63
C SER A 174 6.28 31.41 20.41
N GLN A 175 6.32 32.63 20.95
CA GLN A 175 5.13 33.38 21.28
C GLN A 175 4.50 33.86 19.96
N SER A 176 3.30 33.39 19.66
CA SER A 176 2.53 33.84 18.50
C SER A 176 1.92 35.22 18.77
N PRO A 177 2.00 36.20 17.84
CA PRO A 177 1.20 37.41 17.94
C PRO A 177 -0.24 37.13 17.49
N THR A 178 -1.21 37.59 18.28
CA THR A 178 -2.63 37.67 17.93
C THR A 178 -2.81 38.67 16.78
N LEU A 179 -3.09 38.16 15.58
CA LEU A 179 -3.51 38.96 14.43
C LEU A 179 -5.03 39.06 14.41
N ASN A 180 -5.51 40.31 14.41
CA ASN A 180 -6.92 40.65 14.28
C ASN A 180 -7.47 40.16 12.95
N GLU A 181 -8.63 39.51 13.02
CA GLU A 181 -9.45 39.13 11.87
C GLU A 181 -10.06 40.40 11.26
N SER A 182 -9.69 40.70 10.01
CA SER A 182 -10.40 41.68 9.18
C SER A 182 -11.30 40.96 8.18
N ASP A 183 -12.50 41.49 8.09
CA ASP A 183 -13.64 41.11 7.26
C ASP A 183 -13.30 41.37 5.77
N ASP A 184 -13.09 40.30 5.00
CA ASP A 184 -12.88 40.36 3.55
C ASP A 184 -14.14 39.85 2.84
N SER A 185 -14.81 40.80 2.20
CA SER A 185 -16.02 40.70 1.41
C SER A 185 -15.81 39.97 0.07
N ASP A 186 -16.77 39.12 -0.28
CA ASP A 186 -17.27 38.75 -1.61
C ASP A 186 -16.34 39.01 -2.81
N TYR A 187 -15.50 38.02 -3.11
CA TYR A 187 -14.81 37.89 -4.39
C TYR A 187 -15.40 36.69 -5.15
N GLU A 188 -16.24 36.95 -6.15
CA GLU A 188 -16.71 35.93 -7.08
C GLU A 188 -15.54 35.45 -7.94
N SER A 189 -15.00 34.28 -7.60
CA SER A 189 -13.91 33.63 -8.33
C SER A 189 -14.46 33.06 -9.64
N GLU A 190 -14.06 33.64 -10.78
CA GLU A 190 -14.18 33.00 -12.08
C GLU A 190 -13.43 31.66 -12.01
N VAL A 191 -14.18 30.56 -11.98
CA VAL A 191 -13.67 29.19 -11.98
C VAL A 191 -13.04 28.97 -13.35
N GLY A 192 -11.73 29.19 -13.44
CA GLY A 192 -10.94 28.80 -14.61
C GLY A 192 -11.05 27.29 -14.82
N ASP A 193 -11.20 26.89 -16.09
CA ASP A 193 -11.34 25.50 -16.53
C ASP A 193 -10.40 24.57 -15.74
N CYS A 194 -11.01 23.77 -14.85
CA CYS A 194 -10.32 22.66 -14.21
C CYS A 194 -9.77 21.77 -15.32
N VAL A 195 -8.47 21.54 -15.32
CA VAL A 195 -7.84 20.60 -16.23
C VAL A 195 -8.38 19.22 -15.87
N GLU A 196 -9.43 18.79 -16.56
CA GLU A 196 -9.90 17.42 -16.50
C GLU A 196 -8.76 16.54 -17.02
N PHE A 197 -8.29 15.63 -16.16
CA PHE A 197 -7.43 14.55 -16.62
C PHE A 197 -8.20 13.83 -17.72
N GLU A 198 -7.61 13.70 -18.91
CA GLU A 198 -8.13 12.83 -19.96
C GLU A 198 -8.35 11.45 -19.33
N ASP A 199 -9.61 11.12 -19.02
CA ASP A 199 -10.03 9.82 -18.52
C ASP A 199 -9.76 8.84 -19.64
N SER A 200 -8.57 8.23 -19.65
CA SER A 200 -8.10 7.35 -20.72
C SER A 200 -8.89 6.04 -20.81
N GLY A 201 -10.06 5.93 -20.17
CA GLY A 201 -10.87 4.71 -20.06
C GLY A 201 -10.25 3.65 -19.13
N GLU A 202 -8.93 3.67 -18.97
CA GLU A 202 -8.20 2.96 -17.93
C GLU A 202 -8.34 3.73 -16.61
N ARG A 203 -9.44 3.48 -15.88
CA ARG A 203 -9.59 3.88 -14.47
C ARG A 203 -8.53 3.17 -13.63
N SER A 204 -7.31 3.70 -13.66
CA SER A 204 -6.22 3.30 -12.78
C SER A 204 -6.63 3.62 -11.35
N PHE A 205 -6.51 2.63 -10.45
CA PHE A 205 -6.89 2.83 -9.06
C PHE A 205 -5.69 3.41 -8.29
N PHE A 206 -5.82 4.66 -7.85
CA PHE A 206 -4.78 5.38 -7.11
C PHE A 206 -5.03 5.26 -5.60
N TRP A 207 -4.62 4.15 -4.99
CA TRP A 207 -4.80 3.94 -3.55
C TRP A 207 -3.88 4.81 -2.66
N TYR A 208 -2.84 5.44 -3.20
CA TYR A 208 -1.89 6.24 -2.42
C TYR A 208 -2.50 7.51 -1.80
N THR A 209 -3.66 7.97 -2.28
CA THR A 209 -4.37 9.15 -1.73
C THR A 209 -5.40 8.78 -0.66
N ASP A 210 -5.62 7.49 -0.40
CA ASP A 210 -6.62 7.06 0.59
C ASP A 210 -6.08 7.22 2.02
N GLY A 211 -6.69 8.17 2.75
CA GLY A 211 -6.39 8.46 4.14
C GLY A 211 -6.65 7.32 5.13
N ARG A 212 -7.18 6.16 4.68
CA ARG A 212 -7.41 4.96 5.49
C ARG A 212 -6.12 4.22 5.89
N TYR A 213 -5.01 4.39 5.14
CA TYR A 213 -3.76 3.61 5.36
C TYR A 213 -2.47 4.43 5.56
N PRO A 214 -2.48 5.54 6.33
CA PRO A 214 -1.36 6.47 6.37
C PRO A 214 -0.05 5.93 6.96
N GLN A 215 -0.11 4.82 7.71
CA GLN A 215 1.06 4.20 8.35
C GLN A 215 1.89 3.33 7.40
N ILE A 216 1.28 2.72 6.38
CA ILE A 216 1.99 1.84 5.42
C ILE A 216 3.02 2.66 4.66
N PHE A 217 2.63 3.85 4.22
CA PHE A 217 3.48 4.74 3.41
C PHE A 217 4.08 5.91 4.19
N GLY A 218 3.72 6.08 5.47
CA GLY A 218 4.12 7.28 6.22
C GLY A 218 3.38 8.55 5.77
N TYR A 219 2.34 8.42 4.95
CA TYR A 219 1.56 9.52 4.37
C TYR A 219 1.13 10.57 5.41
N ARG A 220 0.72 10.20 6.64
CA ARG A 220 0.36 11.21 7.66
C ARG A 220 1.54 12.04 8.17
N ALA A 221 2.75 11.49 8.16
CA ALA A 221 3.94 12.27 8.50
C ALA A 221 4.30 13.19 7.32
N GLU A 222 4.24 12.67 6.09
CA GLU A 222 4.47 13.42 4.86
C GLU A 222 3.45 14.57 4.69
N GLU A 223 2.18 14.31 4.97
CA GLU A 223 1.08 15.28 4.87
C GLU A 223 1.17 16.38 5.93
N ARG A 224 1.70 16.06 7.12
CA ARG A 224 1.92 17.06 8.17
C ARG A 224 3.07 18.00 7.83
N ASP A 225 4.10 17.51 7.16
CA ASP A 225 5.29 18.30 6.85
C ASP A 225 4.99 19.37 5.79
N TRP A 226 4.24 19.03 4.74
CA TRP A 226 3.92 20.01 3.71
C TRP A 226 2.80 20.98 4.11
N LYS A 227 1.88 20.58 5.01
CA LYS A 227 0.84 21.47 5.54
C LYS A 227 1.40 22.68 6.28
N LEU A 228 2.66 22.64 6.73
CA LEU A 228 3.37 23.79 7.30
C LEU A 228 3.56 24.92 6.27
N TYR A 229 3.53 24.62 4.98
CA TYR A 229 3.68 25.61 3.89
C TYR A 229 2.34 26.19 3.42
N ARG A 230 1.21 25.79 4.02
CA ARG A 230 -0.12 26.24 3.60
C ARG A 230 -0.39 27.67 4.08
N GLY A 231 -0.04 28.65 3.26
CA GLY A 231 -0.52 30.03 3.42
C GLY A 231 -2.04 30.12 3.19
N LYS A 232 -2.73 31.06 3.85
CA LYS A 232 -4.19 31.27 3.70
C LYS A 232 -4.59 32.08 2.45
N SER A 233 -3.67 32.44 1.56
CA SER A 233 -3.98 33.27 0.39
C SER A 233 -4.53 32.44 -0.78
N ALA A 234 -5.37 33.03 -1.63
CA ALA A 234 -5.86 32.39 -2.86
C ALA A 234 -4.71 31.93 -3.79
N ARG A 235 -3.60 32.69 -3.84
CA ARG A 235 -2.38 32.26 -4.58
C ARG A 235 -1.77 30.98 -3.99
N SER A 236 -1.76 30.85 -2.66
CA SER A 236 -1.31 29.63 -1.99
C SER A 236 -2.21 28.45 -2.34
N GLU A 237 -3.52 28.63 -2.54
CA GLU A 237 -4.40 27.54 -2.93
C GLU A 237 -4.06 26.94 -4.30
N LEU A 238 -3.84 27.79 -5.32
CA LEU A 238 -3.42 27.32 -6.65
C LEU A 238 -2.07 26.60 -6.62
N ASP A 239 -1.11 27.12 -5.86
CA ASP A 239 0.20 26.47 -5.72
C ASP A 239 0.08 25.12 -4.99
N ASN A 240 -0.79 25.03 -3.98
CA ASN A 240 -1.11 23.76 -3.30
C ASN A 240 -1.77 22.76 -4.26
N GLN A 241 -2.70 23.21 -5.11
CA GLN A 241 -3.32 22.34 -6.11
C GLN A 241 -2.28 21.81 -7.11
N ARG A 242 -1.37 22.67 -7.59
CA ARG A 242 -0.26 22.25 -8.47
C ARG A 242 0.66 21.24 -7.78
N ALA A 243 1.03 21.50 -6.52
CA ALA A 243 1.83 20.59 -5.71
C ALA A 243 1.15 19.24 -5.50
N ASN A 244 -0.14 19.23 -5.20
CA ASN A 244 -0.92 18.01 -5.03
C ASN A 244 -1.00 17.22 -6.34
N MET A 245 -1.38 17.87 -7.45
CA MET A 245 -1.43 17.22 -8.77
C MET A 245 -0.06 16.62 -9.15
N PHE A 246 1.02 17.37 -8.93
CA PHE A 246 2.38 16.89 -9.17
C PHE A 246 2.73 15.68 -8.29
N TYR A 247 2.42 15.75 -7.00
CA TYR A 247 2.67 14.67 -6.04
C TYR A 247 1.87 13.41 -6.37
N GLU A 248 0.59 13.54 -6.72
CA GLU A 248 -0.29 12.45 -7.13
C GLU A 248 0.19 11.82 -8.45
N SER A 249 0.71 12.63 -9.37
CA SER A 249 1.22 12.17 -10.66
C SER A 249 2.41 11.21 -10.58
N THR A 250 3.10 11.18 -9.43
CA THR A 250 4.22 10.26 -9.16
C THR A 250 3.79 9.04 -8.36
N ALA A 251 2.49 8.86 -8.10
CA ALA A 251 1.99 7.80 -7.22
C ALA A 251 2.20 6.42 -7.86
N PRO A 252 2.56 5.41 -7.06
CA PRO A 252 2.40 4.04 -7.53
C PRO A 252 0.93 3.82 -7.90
N TYR A 253 0.68 3.06 -8.95
CA TYR A 253 -0.66 2.71 -9.39
C TYR A 253 -0.77 1.22 -9.64
N TYR A 254 -2.02 0.74 -9.59
CA TYR A 254 -2.36 -0.64 -9.87
C TYR A 254 -3.26 -0.66 -11.11
N PRO A 255 -2.75 -1.09 -12.27
CA PRO A 255 -3.57 -1.25 -13.47
C PRO A 255 -4.83 -2.07 -13.19
N ALA A 256 -5.99 -1.42 -13.27
CA ALA A 256 -7.26 -2.06 -12.94
C ALA A 256 -7.69 -3.08 -13.99
N ALA A 257 -7.27 -2.88 -15.24
CA ALA A 257 -7.58 -3.76 -16.38
C ALA A 257 -6.69 -5.01 -16.45
N SER A 258 -5.58 -5.06 -15.72
CA SER A 258 -4.70 -6.23 -15.67
C SER A 258 -5.30 -7.28 -14.75
N GLU A 259 -5.11 -8.56 -15.09
CA GLU A 259 -5.38 -9.66 -14.15
C GLU A 259 -4.25 -9.74 -13.13
N TRP A 260 -4.61 -9.90 -11.86
CA TRP A 260 -3.67 -10.00 -10.74
C TRP A 260 -3.75 -11.37 -10.09
N ALA A 261 -2.64 -11.81 -9.51
CA ALA A 261 -2.56 -13.09 -8.84
C ALA A 261 -1.75 -13.03 -7.54
N LEU A 262 -2.21 -13.74 -6.53
CA LEU A 262 -1.39 -14.10 -5.37
C LEU A 262 -0.45 -15.23 -5.75
N CYS A 263 0.85 -14.97 -5.66
CA CYS A 263 1.90 -15.84 -6.14
C CYS A 263 2.71 -16.39 -4.97
N ASN A 264 2.92 -17.71 -4.95
CA ASN A 264 3.88 -18.39 -4.11
C ASN A 264 5.14 -18.69 -4.94
N SER A 265 6.19 -17.91 -4.71
CA SER A 265 7.45 -18.02 -5.47
C SER A 265 8.28 -19.25 -5.10
N THR A 266 8.11 -19.77 -3.88
CA THR A 266 8.77 -21.00 -3.40
C THR A 266 8.26 -22.21 -4.18
N LYS A 267 6.94 -22.33 -4.35
CA LYS A 267 6.28 -23.46 -5.01
C LYS A 267 6.02 -23.25 -6.50
N LYS A 268 6.18 -22.01 -6.99
CA LYS A 268 5.77 -21.58 -8.33
C LYS A 268 4.29 -21.86 -8.58
N GLU A 269 3.45 -21.52 -7.60
CA GLU A 269 2.00 -21.62 -7.69
C GLU A 269 1.39 -20.21 -7.68
N TYR A 270 0.29 -19.98 -8.38
CA TYR A 270 -0.44 -18.72 -8.29
C TYR A 270 -1.96 -18.90 -8.27
N VAL A 271 -2.66 -17.92 -7.71
CA VAL A 271 -4.13 -17.86 -7.61
C VAL A 271 -4.61 -16.53 -8.16
N LEU A 272 -5.50 -16.57 -9.14
CA LEU A 272 -6.08 -15.41 -9.80
C LEU A 272 -7.07 -14.67 -8.90
N ALA A 273 -7.00 -13.33 -8.93
CA ALA A 273 -7.91 -12.43 -8.23
C ALA A 273 -9.36 -12.62 -8.68
N SER A 274 -9.58 -12.72 -9.99
CA SER A 274 -10.91 -12.89 -10.59
C SER A 274 -11.59 -14.20 -10.18
N THR A 275 -10.81 -15.28 -10.02
CA THR A 275 -11.33 -16.57 -9.53
C THR A 275 -11.80 -16.44 -8.09
N ILE A 276 -11.02 -15.78 -7.23
CA ILE A 276 -11.42 -15.55 -5.83
C ILE A 276 -12.69 -14.71 -5.80
N ALA A 277 -12.74 -13.58 -6.53
CA ALA A 277 -13.89 -12.68 -6.65
C ALA A 277 -15.21 -13.38 -7.04
N SER A 278 -15.14 -14.59 -7.58
CA SER A 278 -16.29 -15.35 -8.09
C SER A 278 -16.80 -16.43 -7.13
N ILE A 279 -16.30 -16.54 -5.89
CA ILE A 279 -16.67 -17.62 -4.95
C ILE A 279 -18.14 -17.49 -4.49
N PRO A 280 -19.05 -18.41 -4.88
CA PRO A 280 -20.43 -18.37 -4.45
C PRO A 280 -20.62 -19.04 -3.07
N PRO A 281 -21.69 -18.71 -2.32
CA PRO A 281 -22.59 -17.58 -2.51
C PRO A 281 -22.01 -16.25 -1.98
N TRP A 282 -20.84 -16.28 -1.35
CA TRP A 282 -20.30 -15.20 -0.53
C TRP A 282 -19.84 -13.97 -1.30
N GLN A 283 -19.48 -14.13 -2.58
CA GLN A 283 -18.94 -13.04 -3.40
C GLN A 283 -19.82 -12.67 -4.60
N SER A 284 -21.13 -12.87 -4.48
CA SER A 284 -22.06 -12.50 -5.55
C SER A 284 -21.95 -11.00 -5.88
N GLY A 285 -21.58 -10.68 -7.11
CA GLY A 285 -21.43 -9.29 -7.57
C GLY A 285 -20.13 -8.60 -7.15
N CYS A 286 -19.13 -9.35 -6.68
CA CYS A 286 -17.77 -8.84 -6.51
C CYS A 286 -17.03 -8.83 -7.85
N GLU A 287 -16.10 -7.89 -8.02
CA GLU A 287 -15.26 -7.75 -9.19
C GLU A 287 -13.81 -7.53 -8.73
N ALA A 288 -12.85 -8.20 -9.38
CA ALA A 288 -11.44 -7.88 -9.20
C ALA A 288 -11.10 -6.59 -9.95
N ARG A 289 -10.54 -5.59 -9.26
CA ARG A 289 -10.03 -4.34 -9.84
C ARG A 289 -8.62 -4.09 -9.38
N GLY A 290 -7.66 -4.39 -10.25
CA GLY A 290 -6.27 -4.45 -9.84
C GLY A 290 -6.06 -5.64 -8.87
N PRO A 291 -5.20 -5.50 -7.85
CA PRO A 291 -5.01 -6.56 -6.86
C PRO A 291 -6.11 -6.61 -5.79
N PHE A 292 -7.15 -5.78 -5.91
CA PHE A 292 -8.24 -5.64 -4.94
C PHE A 292 -9.50 -6.31 -5.46
N ILE A 293 -10.32 -6.83 -4.54
CA ILE A 293 -11.66 -7.30 -4.83
C ILE A 293 -12.63 -6.26 -4.28
N VAL A 294 -13.42 -5.66 -5.17
CA VAL A 294 -14.36 -4.59 -4.82
C VAL A 294 -15.80 -5.08 -5.02
N GLN A 295 -16.71 -4.61 -4.17
CA GLN A 295 -18.12 -5.04 -4.19
C GLN A 295 -19.03 -4.07 -4.96
N GLY A 296 -20.06 -4.64 -5.59
CA GLY A 296 -21.29 -3.94 -5.96
C GLY A 296 -22.31 -3.81 -4.81
N ARG A 297 -22.54 -2.57 -4.37
CA ARG A 297 -23.63 -2.02 -3.54
C ARG A 297 -23.86 -2.43 -2.07
N ASP A 298 -23.78 -3.68 -1.60
CA ASP A 298 -24.38 -4.00 -0.27
C ASP A 298 -23.63 -5.02 0.62
N GLY A 299 -22.37 -4.79 1.01
CA GLY A 299 -21.72 -5.63 2.02
C GLY A 299 -20.36 -5.15 2.51
N ASP A 300 -20.08 -5.41 3.79
CA ASP A 300 -18.80 -5.09 4.44
C ASP A 300 -17.85 -6.30 4.51
N LEU A 301 -18.25 -7.45 3.95
CA LEU A 301 -17.61 -8.76 4.21
C LEU A 301 -17.07 -9.34 2.90
N ILE A 302 -15.95 -8.79 2.47
CA ILE A 302 -15.24 -9.24 1.28
C ILE A 302 -14.12 -10.19 1.70
N PHE A 303 -14.12 -11.39 1.12
CA PHE A 303 -12.98 -12.31 1.17
C PHE A 303 -11.99 -11.95 0.04
N ASP A 304 -11.13 -10.97 0.28
CA ASP A 304 -10.18 -10.48 -0.73
C ASP A 304 -8.92 -11.38 -0.86
N ILE A 305 -7.96 -10.96 -1.70
CA ILE A 305 -6.67 -11.66 -1.84
C ILE A 305 -5.83 -11.60 -0.55
N GLY A 306 -5.99 -10.56 0.26
CA GLY A 306 -5.34 -10.46 1.57
C GLY A 306 -5.88 -11.51 2.54
N ALA A 307 -7.20 -11.69 2.60
CA ALA A 307 -7.86 -12.76 3.37
C ALA A 307 -7.36 -14.14 2.92
N LEU A 308 -7.24 -14.35 1.60
CA LEU A 308 -6.66 -15.57 1.06
C LEU A 308 -5.21 -15.76 1.53
N ALA A 309 -4.37 -14.73 1.44
CA ALA A 309 -2.98 -14.81 1.88
C ALA A 309 -2.87 -15.17 3.36
N LEU A 310 -3.70 -14.57 4.22
CA LEU A 310 -3.77 -14.93 5.63
C LEU A 310 -4.19 -16.39 5.85
N LEU A 311 -5.26 -16.84 5.17
CA LEU A 311 -5.73 -18.22 5.26
C LEU A 311 -4.66 -19.22 4.81
N LEU A 312 -3.98 -18.95 3.70
CA LEU A 312 -2.96 -19.83 3.14
C LEU A 312 -1.66 -19.81 3.93
N THR A 313 -1.40 -18.78 4.73
CA THR A 313 -0.19 -18.67 5.58
C THR A 313 -0.44 -18.97 7.04
N ALA A 314 -1.68 -19.28 7.43
CA ALA A 314 -2.08 -19.56 8.80
C ALA A 314 -1.40 -20.81 9.35
N TRP A 315 -0.84 -20.71 10.55
CA TRP A 315 -0.18 -21.80 11.23
C TRP A 315 -0.45 -21.75 12.74
N SER A 316 -0.93 -22.87 13.28
CA SER A 316 -0.98 -23.13 14.71
C SER A 316 -0.87 -24.63 14.95
N THR A 317 -0.39 -25.04 16.13
CA THR A 317 -0.42 -26.44 16.56
C THR A 317 -1.82 -26.89 16.94
N ASP A 318 -2.71 -25.93 17.21
CA ASP A 318 -4.10 -26.16 17.56
C ASP A 318 -4.99 -25.59 16.44
N MET A 319 -4.91 -26.19 15.24
CA MET A 319 -5.73 -25.77 14.09
C MET A 319 -7.01 -26.61 13.97
N GLU A 320 -7.22 -27.63 14.79
CA GLU A 320 -8.23 -28.68 14.55
C GLU A 320 -9.64 -28.14 14.30
N SER A 321 -10.07 -27.07 14.99
CA SER A 321 -11.38 -26.45 14.75
C SER A 321 -11.42 -25.47 13.57
N LEU A 322 -10.28 -24.90 13.17
CA LEU A 322 -10.16 -23.93 12.07
C LEU A 322 -9.82 -24.58 10.72
N GLY A 323 -9.35 -25.83 10.75
CA GLY A 323 -9.02 -26.64 9.58
C GLY A 323 -7.56 -27.11 9.55
N GLU A 324 -7.07 -27.41 8.36
CA GLU A 324 -5.65 -27.74 8.19
C GLU A 324 -4.78 -26.48 8.23
N PRO A 325 -3.51 -26.58 8.67
CA PRO A 325 -2.55 -25.50 8.49
C PRO A 325 -2.50 -25.01 7.04
N GLY A 326 -2.26 -23.70 6.89
CA GLY A 326 -2.14 -23.02 5.63
C GLY A 326 -1.02 -23.65 4.78
N PRO A 327 -1.30 -24.07 3.55
CA PRO A 327 -0.31 -24.78 2.73
C PRO A 327 0.88 -23.90 2.34
N TRP A 328 0.79 -22.58 2.48
CA TRP A 328 1.83 -21.61 2.12
C TRP A 328 2.43 -20.92 3.36
N ALA A 329 2.23 -21.47 4.56
CA ALA A 329 2.79 -20.93 5.80
C ALA A 329 4.31 -20.77 5.70
N GLY A 330 4.76 -19.51 5.72
CA GLY A 330 6.15 -19.05 5.62
C GLY A 330 6.83 -19.30 4.27
N ASP A 331 6.07 -19.46 3.20
CA ASP A 331 6.57 -19.38 1.83
C ASP A 331 6.75 -17.92 1.36
N GLN A 332 7.47 -17.73 0.25
CA GLN A 332 7.67 -16.41 -0.37
C GLN A 332 6.42 -15.97 -1.15
N LEU A 333 5.75 -14.91 -0.68
CA LEU A 333 4.50 -14.44 -1.28
C LEU A 333 4.64 -13.08 -1.96
N ALA A 334 3.97 -12.91 -3.09
CA ALA A 334 3.82 -11.62 -3.76
C ALA A 334 2.46 -11.55 -4.48
N ILE A 335 1.91 -10.37 -4.65
CA ILE A 335 0.80 -10.12 -5.55
C ILE A 335 1.35 -9.45 -6.81
N LEU A 336 1.22 -10.14 -7.94
CA LEU A 336 1.81 -9.75 -9.22
C LEU A 336 0.74 -9.66 -10.29
N ARG A 337 1.00 -8.88 -11.34
CA ARG A 337 0.19 -8.97 -12.56
C ARG A 337 0.53 -10.29 -13.25
N VAL A 338 -0.47 -10.93 -13.84
CA VAL A 338 -0.26 -12.21 -14.54
C VAL A 338 0.79 -12.07 -15.65
N GLU A 339 0.82 -10.94 -16.35
CA GLU A 339 1.84 -10.62 -17.37
C GLU A 339 3.28 -10.55 -16.82
N ASP A 340 3.47 -10.13 -15.57
CA ASP A 340 4.80 -10.08 -14.94
C ASP A 340 5.32 -11.47 -14.57
N ILE A 341 4.41 -12.41 -14.26
CA ILE A 341 4.74 -13.82 -14.02
C ILE A 341 5.34 -14.45 -15.29
N GLU A 342 4.86 -14.04 -16.46
CA GLU A 342 5.35 -14.55 -17.75
C GLU A 342 6.70 -13.95 -18.14
N GLY A 343 6.99 -12.70 -17.75
CA GLY A 343 8.16 -11.95 -18.19
C GLY A 343 9.49 -12.35 -17.53
N GLU A 344 9.51 -12.70 -16.24
CA GLU A 344 10.76 -12.95 -15.48
C GLU A 344 11.46 -14.29 -15.81
N GLY A 345 10.90 -15.12 -16.69
CA GLY A 345 11.51 -16.40 -17.08
C GLY A 345 10.66 -17.27 -18.01
N GLY A 346 9.61 -16.71 -18.62
CA GLY A 346 8.51 -17.46 -19.21
C GLY A 346 7.61 -18.06 -18.12
N LYS A 347 6.37 -18.43 -18.47
CA LYS A 347 5.45 -19.25 -17.64
C LYS A 347 6.03 -20.62 -17.22
N LYS A 348 7.29 -20.91 -17.53
CA LYS A 348 7.91 -22.22 -17.35
C LYS A 348 8.04 -22.53 -15.86
N GLY A 349 7.15 -23.38 -15.39
CA GLY A 349 7.14 -23.89 -14.02
C GLY A 349 6.11 -23.25 -13.10
N TRP A 350 5.41 -22.19 -13.53
CA TRP A 350 4.29 -21.66 -12.76
C TRP A 350 3.03 -22.49 -13.00
N VAL A 351 2.35 -22.86 -11.91
CA VAL A 351 1.12 -23.65 -11.92
C VAL A 351 -0.03 -22.78 -11.42
N ASP A 352 -1.05 -22.65 -12.26
CA ASP A 352 -2.32 -22.06 -11.85
C ASP A 352 -3.04 -23.01 -10.90
N VAL A 353 -3.20 -22.62 -9.64
CA VAL A 353 -3.93 -23.40 -8.63
C VAL A 353 -5.25 -22.74 -8.24
N SER A 354 -5.76 -21.82 -9.07
CA SER A 354 -6.93 -21.01 -8.74
C SER A 354 -8.18 -21.85 -8.46
N GLU A 355 -8.48 -22.86 -9.30
CA GLU A 355 -9.62 -23.77 -9.09
C GLU A 355 -9.50 -24.58 -7.79
N LYS A 356 -8.30 -25.10 -7.50
CA LYS A 356 -8.03 -25.85 -6.27
C LYS A 356 -8.22 -24.97 -5.04
N MET A 357 -7.74 -23.73 -5.09
CA MET A 357 -7.85 -22.80 -3.97
C MET A 357 -9.27 -22.25 -3.82
N HIS A 358 -9.97 -22.00 -4.92
CA HIS A 358 -11.38 -21.67 -4.94
C HIS A 358 -12.20 -22.73 -4.20
N GLU A 359 -12.00 -24.01 -4.53
CA GLU A 359 -12.71 -25.10 -3.87
C GLU A 359 -12.33 -25.22 -2.38
N ARG A 360 -11.05 -25.06 -2.04
CA ARG A 360 -10.60 -25.06 -0.64
C ARG A 360 -11.26 -23.94 0.17
N VAL A 361 -11.27 -22.72 -0.36
CA VAL A 361 -11.92 -21.57 0.30
C VAL A 361 -13.42 -21.82 0.42
N ARG A 362 -14.09 -22.32 -0.63
CA ARG A 362 -15.51 -22.63 -0.60
C ARG A 362 -15.85 -23.65 0.49
N GLN A 363 -15.06 -24.71 0.62
CA GLN A 363 -15.23 -25.71 1.68
C GLN A 363 -15.02 -25.10 3.06
N TRP A 364 -13.96 -24.30 3.23
CA TRP A 364 -13.66 -23.61 4.48
C TRP A 364 -14.79 -22.65 4.89
N LEU A 365 -15.31 -21.85 3.96
CA LEU A 365 -16.43 -20.94 4.19
C LEU A 365 -17.72 -21.69 4.55
N THR A 366 -17.97 -22.83 3.91
CA THR A 366 -19.14 -23.67 4.20
C THR A 366 -19.05 -24.25 5.61
N HIS A 367 -17.86 -24.72 6.02
CA HIS A 367 -17.62 -25.25 7.36
C HIS A 367 -17.90 -24.20 8.44
N HIS A 368 -17.50 -22.94 8.21
CA HIS A 368 -17.67 -21.85 9.17
C HIS A 368 -18.96 -21.06 8.99
N GLN A 369 -19.88 -21.49 8.10
CA GLN A 369 -21.07 -20.72 7.74
C GLN A 369 -21.91 -20.33 8.97
N VAL A 370 -22.11 -21.24 9.93
CA VAL A 370 -22.91 -20.96 11.13
C VAL A 370 -22.31 -19.81 11.94
N TYR A 371 -21.00 -19.84 12.16
CA TYR A 371 -20.28 -18.77 12.84
C TYR A 371 -20.41 -17.45 12.08
N LEU A 372 -20.24 -17.50 10.75
CA LEU A 372 -20.29 -16.32 9.91
C LEU A 372 -21.66 -15.64 9.94
N LYS A 373 -22.74 -16.43 9.89
CA LYS A 373 -24.11 -15.92 10.03
C LYS A 373 -24.37 -15.29 11.40
N GLN A 374 -23.88 -15.93 12.47
CA GLN A 374 -24.09 -15.45 13.84
C GLN A 374 -23.34 -14.16 14.14
N ASN A 375 -22.10 -14.02 13.67
CA ASN A 375 -21.23 -12.91 14.04
C ASN A 375 -21.27 -11.75 13.05
N PHE A 376 -21.60 -12.01 11.78
CA PHE A 376 -21.57 -10.99 10.73
C PHE A 376 -22.90 -10.75 10.03
N GLY A 377 -23.98 -11.45 10.41
CA GLY A 377 -25.32 -11.22 9.87
C GLY A 377 -25.51 -11.67 8.41
N LEU A 378 -24.73 -12.66 7.96
CA LEU A 378 -24.76 -13.23 6.61
C LEU A 378 -25.90 -14.25 6.36
#